data_AF-A0A8J7FBD1-F1
#
_entry.id   AF-A0A8J7FBD1-F1
#
_cell.length_a   1.000
_cell.length_b   1.000
_cell.length_c   1.000
_cell.angle_alpha   90.00
_cell.angle_beta   90.00
_cell.angle_gamma   90.00
#
_symmetry.space_group_name_H-M   'P 1'
#
loop_
_entity.id
_entity.type
_entity.pdbx_description
1 polymer ?
#
loop_
_entity_poly.entity_id
_entity_poly.type
_entity_poly.pdbx_seq_one_letter_code
_entity_poly.pdbx_strand_id
1 'polypeptide(L)'
;MENNIKIEEAIKQEFGCYYLAEELEEGWEDYLPQMAEHSAFRLRDRLEKHNSITDLIQLLQNARNNPDHPIVQLICEQTLIDWVDEPEDWQILQTLLDMIVVNLKQEAD
;
A
#
# COMPACT_ATOMS: atom_id res chain seq x y z
N MET A 1 14.47 -0.08 14.57
CA MET A 1 15.06 -0.79 13.42
C MET A 1 14.30 -2.05 13.10
N GLU A 2 14.05 -2.96 14.05
CA GLU A 2 13.30 -4.21 13.78
C GLU A 2 11.86 -4.00 13.27
N ASN A 3 11.14 -2.98 13.76
CA ASN A 3 9.78 -2.68 13.28
C ASN A 3 9.72 -2.21 11.82
N ASN A 4 10.70 -1.43 11.36
CA ASN A 4 10.72 -0.93 9.98
C ASN A 4 10.89 -2.07 8.98
N ILE A 5 11.75 -3.04 9.28
CA ILE A 5 11.95 -4.23 8.43
C ILE A 5 10.64 -5.01 8.28
N LYS A 6 9.89 -5.18 9.37
CA LYS A 6 8.60 -5.90 9.34
C LYS A 6 7.53 -5.15 8.54
N ILE A 7 7.50 -3.81 8.65
CA ILE A 7 6.57 -2.98 7.87
C ILE A 7 6.90 -3.07 6.38
N GLU A 8 8.18 -2.95 6.01
CA GLU A 8 8.63 -3.10 4.62
C GLU A 8 8.31 -4.50 4.07
N GLU A 9 8.55 -5.56 4.84
CA GLU A 9 8.19 -6.92 4.46
C GLU A 9 6.68 -7.10 4.29
N ALA A 10 5.86 -6.51 5.16
CA ALA A 10 4.41 -6.56 5.06
C ALA A 10 3.89 -5.83 3.81
N ILE A 11 4.42 -4.64 3.50
CA ILE A 11 4.13 -3.89 2.28
C ILE A 11 4.57 -4.71 1.07
N LYS A 12 5.78 -5.26 1.10
CA LYS A 12 6.32 -6.07 0.00
C LYS A 12 5.39 -7.24 -0.34
N GLN A 13 4.98 -8.01 0.67
CA GLN A 13 4.08 -9.13 0.50
C GLN A 13 2.68 -8.71 0.06
N GLU A 14 2.20 -7.55 0.51
CA GLU A 14 0.87 -7.07 0.13
C GLU A 14 0.81 -6.69 -1.35
N PHE A 15 1.69 -5.80 -1.79
CA PHE A 15 1.70 -5.33 -3.17
C PHE A 15 2.15 -6.40 -4.15
N GLY A 16 3.09 -7.27 -3.75
CA GLY A 16 3.58 -8.36 -4.61
C GLY A 16 2.63 -9.55 -4.75
N CYS A 17 1.54 -9.62 -3.96
CA CYS A 17 0.58 -10.72 -4.05
C CYS A 17 -0.80 -10.31 -4.60
N TYR A 18 -1.14 -9.02 -4.57
CA TYR A 18 -2.50 -8.57 -4.87
C TYR A 18 -2.57 -7.44 -5.91
N TYR A 19 -1.42 -6.97 -6.40
CA TYR A 19 -1.33 -5.84 -7.32
C TYR A 19 -0.33 -6.09 -8.46
N LEU A 20 -0.05 -7.35 -8.79
CA LEU A 20 0.79 -7.67 -9.95
C LEU A 20 0.10 -7.24 -11.24
N ALA A 21 0.81 -6.50 -12.10
CA ALA A 21 0.27 -5.96 -13.36
C ALA A 21 -0.42 -7.01 -14.23
N GLU A 22 0.12 -8.23 -14.27
CA GLU A 22 -0.42 -9.34 -15.07
C GLU A 22 -1.68 -9.99 -14.47
N GLU A 23 -1.95 -9.75 -13.19
CA GLU A 23 -3.11 -10.28 -12.46
C GLU A 23 -4.27 -9.27 -12.38
N LEU A 24 -4.01 -8.00 -12.70
CA LEU A 24 -5.04 -6.96 -12.72
C LEU A 24 -5.86 -7.05 -14.02
N GLU A 25 -7.16 -7.31 -13.87
CA GLU A 25 -8.10 -7.33 -14.99
C GLU A 25 -8.39 -5.91 -15.51
N GLU A 26 -8.87 -5.79 -16.75
CA GLU A 26 -9.30 -4.49 -17.30
C GLU A 26 -10.41 -3.87 -16.42
N GLY A 27 -10.24 -2.61 -16.02
CA GLY A 27 -11.18 -1.92 -15.14
C GLY A 27 -11.05 -2.26 -13.65
N TRP A 28 -9.93 -2.87 -13.23
CA TRP A 28 -9.63 -3.14 -11.82
C TRP A 28 -9.72 -1.88 -10.94
N GLU A 29 -9.53 -0.69 -11.52
CA GLU A 29 -9.60 0.61 -10.84
C GLU A 29 -10.96 0.85 -10.18
N ASP A 30 -12.04 0.33 -10.77
CA ASP A 30 -13.40 0.42 -10.20
C ASP A 30 -13.53 -0.35 -8.87
N TYR A 31 -12.60 -1.27 -8.60
CA TYR A 31 -12.53 -2.09 -7.39
C TYR A 31 -11.51 -1.59 -6.37
N LEU A 32 -10.87 -0.42 -6.62
CA LEU A 32 -9.91 0.19 -5.70
C LEU A 32 -10.39 0.27 -4.24
N PRO A 33 -11.65 0.68 -3.94
CA PRO A 33 -12.13 0.74 -2.57
C PRO A 33 -12.09 -0.62 -1.85
N GLN A 34 -12.56 -1.68 -2.52
CA GLN A 34 -12.58 -3.04 -1.95
C GLN A 34 -11.17 -3.61 -1.83
N MET A 35 -10.30 -3.36 -2.82
CA MET A 35 -8.90 -3.76 -2.76
C MET A 35 -8.17 -3.08 -1.59
N ALA A 36 -8.41 -1.79 -1.37
CA ALA A 36 -7.83 -1.03 -0.27
C ALA A 36 -8.32 -1.51 1.11
N GLU A 37 -9.62 -1.79 1.24
CA GLU A 37 -10.22 -2.38 2.44
C GLU A 37 -9.57 -3.74 2.78
N HIS A 38 -9.52 -4.64 1.81
CA HIS A 38 -8.89 -5.95 2.00
C HIS A 38 -7.40 -5.85 2.33
N SER A 39 -6.68 -4.93 1.69
CA SER A 39 -5.26 -4.70 1.96
C SER A 39 -5.02 -4.16 3.36
N ALA A 40 -5.85 -3.21 3.81
CA ALA A 40 -5.78 -2.70 5.18
C ALA A 40 -6.02 -3.80 6.21
N PHE A 41 -7.00 -4.68 5.98
CA PHE A 41 -7.26 -5.83 6.84
C PHE A 41 -6.05 -6.78 6.94
N ARG A 42 -5.46 -7.16 5.79
CA ARG A 42 -4.29 -8.05 5.75
C ARG A 42 -3.04 -7.44 6.37
N LEU A 43 -2.76 -6.17 6.06
CA LEU A 43 -1.63 -5.44 6.63
C LEU A 43 -1.75 -5.35 8.15
N ARG A 44 -2.97 -5.10 8.64
CA ARG A 44 -3.26 -5.08 10.07
C ARG A 44 -3.03 -6.43 10.72
N ASP A 45 -3.64 -7.51 10.22
CA ASP A 45 -3.48 -8.85 10.79
C ASP A 45 -2.00 -9.27 10.89
N ARG A 46 -1.20 -8.93 9.88
CA ARG A 46 0.25 -9.17 9.87
C ARG A 46 1.03 -8.36 10.91
N LEU A 47 0.60 -7.12 11.19
CA LEU A 47 1.34 -6.15 12.01
C LEU A 47 0.76 -5.94 13.42
N GLU A 48 -0.43 -6.46 13.72
CA GLU A 48 -1.12 -6.30 15.00
C GLU A 48 -0.27 -6.81 16.18
N LYS A 49 0.47 -7.90 15.96
CA LYS A 49 1.40 -8.47 16.96
C LYS A 49 2.59 -7.57 17.28
N HIS A 50 2.75 -6.45 16.57
CA HIS A 50 3.94 -5.61 16.63
C HIS A 50 3.64 -4.15 17.00
N ASN A 51 2.39 -3.78 17.35
CA ASN A 51 2.00 -2.40 17.65
C ASN A 51 2.48 -1.38 16.59
N SER A 52 2.63 -1.81 15.34
CA SER A 52 3.30 -1.07 14.27
C SER A 52 2.32 -0.41 13.28
N ILE A 53 1.02 -0.41 13.59
CA ILE A 53 -0.02 0.15 12.72
C ILE A 53 0.13 1.66 12.57
N THR A 54 0.42 2.39 13.65
CA THR A 54 0.66 3.83 13.60
C THR A 54 1.87 4.19 12.72
N ASP A 55 2.96 3.41 12.84
CA ASP A 55 4.17 3.59 12.04
C ASP A 55 3.90 3.31 10.55
N LEU A 56 3.13 2.25 10.25
CA LEU A 56 2.68 1.95 8.89
C LEU A 56 1.84 3.10 8.32
N ILE A 57 0.85 3.60 9.07
CA ILE A 57 0.01 4.71 8.64
C ILE A 57 0.87 5.93 8.27
N GLN A 58 1.81 6.30 9.14
CA GLN A 58 2.67 7.45 8.88
C GLN A 58 3.58 7.22 7.66
N LEU A 59 4.09 6.00 7.50
CA LEU A 59 4.92 5.62 6.36
C LEU A 59 4.17 5.72 5.03
N LEU A 60 2.94 5.18 4.96
CA LEU A 60 2.10 5.25 3.76
C LEU A 60 1.71 6.69 3.43
N GLN A 61 1.39 7.52 4.45
CA GLN A 61 1.09 8.93 4.25
C GLN A 61 2.29 9.72 3.72
N ASN A 62 3.51 9.42 4.18
CA ASN A 62 4.73 10.04 3.67
C ASN A 62 5.00 9.59 2.22
N ALA A 63 4.88 8.29 1.93
CA ALA A 63 5.07 7.73 0.60
C ALA A 63 4.11 8.35 -0.42
N ARG A 64 2.82 8.47 -0.06
CA ARG A 64 1.78 9.08 -0.90
C ARG A 64 2.05 10.53 -1.31
N ASN A 65 2.90 11.26 -0.59
CA ASN A 65 3.26 12.65 -0.89
C ASN A 65 4.65 12.81 -1.52
N ASN A 66 5.36 11.71 -1.78
CA ASN A 66 6.73 11.75 -2.29
C ASN A 66 6.96 10.59 -3.29
N PRO A 67 6.94 10.84 -4.60
CA PRO A 67 7.18 9.80 -5.61
C PRO A 67 8.58 9.18 -5.50
N ASP A 68 9.57 9.91 -4.97
CA ASP A 68 10.94 9.41 -4.74
C ASP A 68 11.08 8.64 -3.42
N HIS A 69 9.99 8.35 -2.72
CA HIS A 69 10.05 7.66 -1.44
C HIS A 69 10.45 6.19 -1.64
N PRO A 70 11.34 5.60 -0.81
CA PRO A 70 11.77 4.21 -0.98
C PRO A 70 10.63 3.18 -1.01
N ILE A 71 9.54 3.46 -0.29
CA ILE A 71 8.32 2.63 -0.32
C ILE A 71 7.59 2.70 -1.66
N VAL A 72 7.59 3.85 -2.34
CA VAL A 72 7.00 3.94 -3.69
C VAL A 72 7.82 3.08 -4.65
N GLN A 73 9.15 3.18 -4.60
CA GLN A 73 10.03 2.32 -5.39
C GLN A 73 9.78 0.83 -5.09
N LEU A 74 9.68 0.46 -3.81
CA LEU A 74 9.36 -0.92 -3.41
C LEU A 74 8.02 -1.38 -3.99
N ILE A 75 6.99 -0.53 -3.96
CA ILE A 75 5.68 -0.84 -4.53
C ILE A 75 5.81 -1.08 -6.04
N CYS A 76 6.47 -0.19 -6.79
CA CYS A 76 6.69 -0.38 -8.24
C CYS A 76 7.40 -1.71 -8.53
N GLU A 77 8.46 -2.03 -7.77
CA GLU A 77 9.21 -3.28 -7.91
C GLU A 77 8.37 -4.53 -7.61
N GLN A 78 7.38 -4.44 -6.71
CA GLN A 78 6.52 -5.57 -6.37
C GLN A 78 5.31 -5.71 -7.28
N THR A 79 4.74 -4.61 -7.78
CA THR A 79 3.57 -4.65 -8.67
C THR A 79 3.95 -4.83 -10.13
N LEU A 80 5.22 -4.55 -10.48
CA LEU A 80 5.68 -4.43 -11.88
C LEU A 80 4.90 -3.35 -12.65
N ILE A 81 4.51 -2.29 -11.94
CA ILE A 81 3.80 -1.12 -12.49
C ILE A 81 4.66 0.09 -12.17
N ASP A 82 4.98 0.88 -13.19
CA ASP A 82 5.75 2.12 -13.06
C ASP A 82 4.83 3.27 -12.63
N TRP A 83 4.34 3.21 -11.39
CA TRP A 83 3.34 4.14 -10.83
C TRP A 83 3.73 5.63 -10.87
N VAL A 84 4.99 5.96 -11.14
CA VAL A 84 5.49 7.33 -11.15
C VAL A 84 5.79 7.87 -12.55
N ASP A 85 5.69 7.02 -13.59
CA ASP A 85 6.01 7.42 -14.96
C ASP A 85 4.91 8.30 -15.56
N GLU A 86 3.65 7.91 -15.37
CA GLU A 86 2.48 8.66 -15.83
C GLU A 86 1.73 9.34 -14.67
N PRO A 87 1.26 10.59 -14.84
CA PRO A 87 0.52 11.31 -13.80
C PRO A 87 -0.77 10.60 -13.34
N GLU A 88 -1.42 9.87 -14.24
CA GLU A 88 -2.66 9.14 -13.94
C GLU A 88 -2.38 7.94 -13.03
N ASP A 89 -1.34 7.16 -13.32
CA ASP A 89 -0.90 6.03 -12.48
C ASP A 89 -0.48 6.51 -11.10
N TRP A 90 0.23 7.64 -11.02
CA TRP A 90 0.61 8.21 -9.75
C TRP A 90 -0.61 8.60 -8.93
N GLN A 91 -1.60 9.23 -9.56
CA GLN A 91 -2.85 9.58 -8.90
C GLN A 91 -3.62 8.35 -8.40
N ILE A 92 -3.60 7.25 -9.14
CA ILE A 92 -4.19 5.98 -8.73
C ILE A 92 -3.48 5.44 -7.48
N LEU A 93 -2.14 5.38 -7.49
CA LEU A 93 -1.37 4.92 -6.33
C LEU A 93 -1.62 5.80 -5.11
N GLN A 94 -1.62 7.14 -5.27
CA GLN A 94 -1.94 8.06 -4.18
C GLN A 94 -3.32 7.80 -3.59
N THR A 95 -4.31 7.53 -4.44
CA THR A 95 -5.69 7.25 -4.03
C THR A 95 -5.78 5.92 -3.29
N LEU A 96 -5.11 4.89 -3.80
CA LEU A 96 -5.02 3.57 -3.16
C LEU A 96 -4.40 3.66 -1.76
N LEU A 97 -3.25 4.33 -1.64
CA LEU A 97 -2.55 4.51 -0.36
C LEU A 97 -3.41 5.28 0.66
N ASP A 98 -4.11 6.32 0.21
CA ASP A 98 -5.06 7.06 1.05
C ASP A 98 -6.20 6.18 1.56
N MET A 99 -6.81 5.38 0.68
CA MET A 99 -7.91 4.48 1.05
C MET A 99 -7.43 3.41 2.04
N ILE A 100 -6.23 2.85 1.86
CA ILE A 100 -5.63 1.91 2.82
C ILE A 100 -5.45 2.60 4.18
N VAL A 101 -4.91 3.81 4.20
CA VAL A 101 -4.73 4.60 5.44
C VAL A 101 -6.05 4.87 6.14
N VAL A 102 -7.11 5.19 5.41
CA VAL A 102 -8.45 5.42 5.98
C VAL A 102 -8.98 4.14 6.64
N ASN A 103 -8.93 3.01 5.95
CA ASN A 103 -9.39 1.72 6.49
C ASN A 103 -8.54 1.27 7.70
N LEU A 104 -7.22 1.48 7.66
CA LEU A 104 -6.34 1.21 8.80
C LEU A 104 -6.67 2.07 10.03
N LYS A 105 -7.24 3.26 9.87
CA LYS A 105 -7.65 4.11 11.01
C LYS A 105 -9.01 3.72 11.58
N GLN A 106 -9.97 3.35 10.74
CA GLN A 106 -11.33 3.00 11.18
C GLN A 106 -11.36 1.79 12.11
N GLU A 107 -10.52 0.81 11.85
CA GLU A 107 -10.44 -0.41 12.65
C GLU A 107 -9.60 -0.21 13.93
N ALA A 108 -8.88 0.92 14.08
CA ALA A 108 -7.96 1.15 15.21
C ALA A 108 -8.65 1.71 16.48
N ASP A 109 -9.93 2.04 16.37
CA ASP A 109 -10.82 2.47 17.46
C ASP A 109 -11.62 1.29 18.05
#